data_AF-A9SG94-F1
#
_entry.id   AF-A9SG94-F1
#
_cell.length_a   1.000
_cell.length_b   1.000
_cell.length_c   1.000
_cell.angle_alpha   90.00
_cell.angle_beta   90.00
_cell.angle_gamma   90.00
#
_symmetry.space_group_name_H-M   'P 1'
#
loop_
_entity.id
_entity.type
_entity.pdbx_description
1 polymer ?
#
loop_
_entity_poly.entity_id
_entity_poly.type
_entity_poly.pdbx_seq_one_letter_code
_entity_poly.pdbx_strand_id
1 'polypeptide(L)'
;MVPIVIEFVSNTQQVLHVTVGNSRFRVNFSKIELGSKHSMQMDYIDTYQEYWIGPVRTESVLVLTSDDCCDFKSITIIEISGKFTAHKEPWVHYASEMLEAETAPLAEKGRTCSGRRRRIRLGLF
;
A
#
# COMPACT_ATOMS: atom_id res chain seq x y z
N MET A 1 -1.81 15.08 -15.65
CA MET A 1 -1.13 14.61 -14.43
C MET A 1 0.01 13.71 -14.84
N VAL A 2 1.11 13.69 -14.09
CA VAL A 2 2.19 12.73 -14.32
C VAL A 2 1.76 11.40 -13.68
N PRO A 3 1.75 10.29 -14.43
CA PRO A 3 1.38 8.99 -13.87
C PRO A 3 2.42 8.53 -12.85
N ILE A 4 1.97 7.88 -11.78
CA ILE A 4 2.86 7.26 -10.78
C ILE A 4 3.37 5.95 -11.37
N VAL A 5 4.64 5.65 -11.16
CA VAL A 5 5.20 4.33 -11.46
C VAL A 5 5.63 3.70 -10.15
N ILE A 6 5.04 2.57 -9.82
CA ILE A 6 5.42 1.73 -8.69
C ILE A 6 6.11 0.45 -9.19
N GLU A 7 7.11 -0.01 -8.46
CA GLU A 7 7.76 -1.30 -8.70
C GLU A 7 7.31 -2.37 -7.70
N PHE A 8 6.80 -3.49 -8.19
CA PHE A 8 6.69 -4.72 -7.41
C PHE A 8 7.95 -5.56 -7.60
N VAL A 9 8.64 -5.89 -6.51
CA VAL A 9 9.84 -6.72 -6.52
C VAL A 9 9.53 -8.07 -5.90
N SER A 10 9.63 -9.16 -6.66
CA SER A 10 9.43 -10.51 -6.13
C SER A 10 10.73 -11.05 -5.54
N ASN A 11 10.74 -11.27 -4.22
CA ASN A 11 11.74 -12.06 -3.52
C ASN A 11 11.09 -13.34 -2.98
N THR A 12 10.44 -14.07 -3.89
CA THR A 12 9.74 -15.32 -3.61
C THR A 12 10.31 -16.43 -4.49
N GLN A 13 10.08 -17.69 -4.11
CA GLN A 13 10.51 -18.85 -4.91
C GLN A 13 9.44 -19.27 -5.93
N GLN A 14 8.36 -18.50 -6.02
CA GLN A 14 7.18 -18.84 -6.81
C GLN A 14 6.87 -17.72 -7.80
N VAL A 15 6.13 -18.09 -8.84
CA VAL A 15 5.50 -17.12 -9.72
C VAL A 15 4.31 -16.51 -8.99
N LEU A 16 4.23 -15.19 -9.00
CA LEU A 16 3.11 -14.45 -8.41
C LEU A 16 2.16 -13.98 -9.48
N HIS A 17 0.86 -14.17 -9.24
CA HIS A 17 -0.22 -13.65 -10.06
C HIS A 17 -0.84 -12.47 -9.33
N VAL A 18 -0.99 -11.38 -10.06
CA VAL A 18 -1.62 -10.15 -9.57
C VAL A 18 -3.01 -10.09 -10.17
N THR A 19 -4.00 -9.99 -9.31
CA THR A 19 -5.37 -9.63 -9.69
C THR A 19 -5.71 -8.28 -9.11
N VAL A 20 -6.44 -7.46 -9.86
CA VAL A 20 -6.87 -6.13 -9.45
C VAL A 20 -8.39 -6.05 -9.47
N GLY A 21 -8.96 -5.24 -8.58
CA GLY A 21 -10.41 -5.09 -8.47
C GLY A 21 -10.84 -4.62 -7.09
N ASN A 22 -12.09 -4.91 -6.75
CA ASN A 22 -12.66 -4.60 -5.45
C ASN A 22 -13.46 -5.80 -4.91
N SER A 23 -14.27 -5.57 -3.87
CA SER A 23 -15.09 -6.62 -3.24
C SER A 23 -16.10 -7.30 -4.18
N ARG A 24 -16.45 -6.68 -5.32
CA ARG A 24 -17.48 -7.18 -6.24
C ARG A 24 -16.90 -7.83 -7.51
N PHE A 25 -15.75 -7.38 -7.98
CA PHE A 25 -15.13 -7.91 -9.19
C PHE A 25 -13.61 -7.97 -9.05
N ARG A 26 -13.01 -8.98 -9.68
CA ARG A 26 -11.56 -9.13 -9.79
C ARG A 26 -11.19 -9.54 -11.20
N VAL A 27 -10.12 -8.98 -11.73
CA VAL A 27 -9.58 -9.31 -13.05
C VAL A 27 -8.10 -9.63 -12.96
N ASN A 28 -7.62 -10.50 -13.84
CA ASN A 28 -6.19 -10.77 -13.96
C ASN A 28 -5.48 -9.51 -14.46
N PHE A 29 -4.49 -9.06 -13.71
CA PHE A 29 -3.73 -7.85 -14.03
C PHE A 29 -2.38 -8.21 -14.64
N SER A 30 -1.54 -8.93 -13.89
CA SER A 30 -0.20 -9.27 -14.33
C SER A 30 0.34 -10.55 -13.69
N LYS A 31 1.50 -10.96 -14.17
CA LYS A 31 2.27 -12.09 -13.65
C LYS A 31 3.68 -11.57 -13.35
N ILE A 32 4.17 -11.84 -12.14
CA ILE A 32 5.52 -11.49 -11.69
C ILE A 32 6.30 -12.79 -11.60
N GLU A 33 7.31 -12.93 -12.45
CA GLU A 33 8.19 -14.11 -12.43
C GLU A 33 9.04 -14.12 -11.15
N LEU A 34 9.52 -15.31 -10.78
CA LEU A 34 10.40 -15.51 -9.63
C LEU A 34 11.64 -14.60 -9.70
N GLY A 35 11.99 -13.95 -8.58
CA GLY A 35 13.15 -13.05 -8.50
C GLY A 35 13.07 -11.81 -9.41
N SER A 36 11.94 -11.55 -10.06
CA SER A 36 11.80 -10.47 -11.05
C SER A 36 11.16 -9.21 -10.46
N LYS A 37 11.21 -8.14 -11.25
CA LYS A 37 10.53 -6.88 -10.95
C LYS A 37 9.44 -6.63 -11.98
N HIS A 38 8.34 -6.04 -11.55
CA HIS A 38 7.23 -5.62 -12.40
C HIS A 38 6.88 -4.16 -12.09
N SER A 39 7.04 -3.29 -13.07
CA SER A 39 6.64 -1.89 -12.95
C SER A 39 5.19 -1.73 -13.37
N MET A 40 4.41 -1.06 -12.55
CA MET A 40 3.02 -0.74 -12.81
C MET A 40 2.87 0.78 -12.88
N GLN A 41 2.21 1.25 -13.93
CA GLN A 41 1.82 2.64 -14.06
C GLN A 41 0.41 2.80 -13.49
N MET A 42 0.24 3.69 -12.53
CA MET A 42 -1.04 4.03 -11.92
C MET A 42 -1.40 5.49 -12.17
N ASP A 43 -2.68 5.74 -12.41
CA ASP A 43 -3.22 7.08 -12.30
C ASP A 43 -3.69 7.32 -10.85
N TYR A 44 -3.50 8.53 -10.32
CA TYR A 44 -3.99 8.89 -8.98
C TYR A 44 -5.52 8.79 -8.87
N ILE A 45 -6.23 8.77 -10.00
CA ILE A 45 -7.68 8.57 -10.03
C ILE A 45 -8.09 7.09 -9.85
N ASP A 46 -7.14 6.14 -9.95
CA ASP A 46 -7.36 4.71 -9.70
C ASP A 46 -7.51 4.46 -8.19
N THR A 47 -8.61 4.96 -7.65
CA THR A 47 -9.00 4.86 -6.25
C THR A 47 -9.78 3.57 -5.99
N TYR A 48 -9.68 3.05 -4.76
CA TYR A 48 -10.47 1.91 -4.29
C TYR A 48 -10.20 0.57 -4.98
N GLN A 49 -8.99 0.40 -5.52
CA GLN A 49 -8.53 -0.90 -6.03
C GLN A 49 -7.73 -1.63 -4.97
N GLU A 50 -7.93 -2.93 -4.90
CA GLU A 50 -7.10 -3.87 -4.16
C GLU A 50 -6.36 -4.76 -5.15
N TYR A 51 -5.09 -5.02 -4.85
CA TYR A 51 -4.18 -5.87 -5.60
C TYR A 51 -3.94 -7.13 -4.79
N TRP A 52 -4.52 -8.24 -5.20
CA TRP A 52 -4.25 -9.55 -4.60
C TRP A 52 -3.11 -10.22 -5.33
N ILE A 53 -2.05 -10.52 -4.59
CA ILE A 53 -0.79 -11.02 -5.09
C ILE A 53 -0.50 -12.36 -4.43
N GLY A 54 -0.40 -13.42 -5.23
CA GLY A 54 -0.03 -14.74 -4.72
C GLY A 54 0.07 -15.78 -5.83
N PRO A 55 0.44 -17.02 -5.49
CA PRO A 55 0.54 -18.09 -6.46
C PRO A 55 -0.85 -18.49 -6.97
N VAL A 56 -0.91 -19.01 -8.20
CA VAL A 56 -2.15 -19.50 -8.83
C VAL A 56 -2.88 -20.48 -7.90
N ARG A 57 -4.18 -20.26 -7.69
CA ARG A 57 -5.09 -21.16 -6.94
C ARG A 57 -4.74 -21.33 -5.46
N THR A 58 -4.11 -20.34 -4.85
CA THR A 58 -3.82 -20.34 -3.40
C THR A 58 -4.67 -19.29 -2.68
N GLU A 59 -5.14 -19.62 -1.47
CA GLU A 59 -5.78 -18.64 -0.58
C GLU A 59 -4.77 -17.74 0.14
N SER A 60 -3.49 -18.15 0.16
CA SER A 60 -2.38 -17.35 0.70
C SER A 60 -2.03 -16.24 -0.30
N VAL A 61 -2.68 -15.09 -0.16
CA VAL A 61 -2.45 -13.89 -0.97
C VAL A 61 -2.08 -12.71 -0.09
N LEU A 62 -1.13 -11.90 -0.56
CA LEU A 62 -0.87 -10.57 -0.06
C LEU A 62 -1.88 -9.61 -0.71
N VAL A 63 -2.49 -8.72 0.07
CA VAL A 63 -3.38 -7.69 -0.45
C VAL A 63 -2.73 -6.33 -0.25
N LEU A 64 -2.63 -5.56 -1.34
CA LEU A 64 -2.15 -4.18 -1.33
C LEU A 64 -3.27 -3.27 -1.84
N THR A 65 -3.38 -2.07 -1.28
CA THR A 65 -4.38 -1.09 -1.69
C THR A 65 -3.83 -0.14 -2.75
N SER A 66 -4.71 0.59 -3.43
CA SER A 66 -4.33 1.72 -4.29
C SER A 66 -3.48 2.74 -3.55
N ASP A 67 -3.75 2.96 -2.26
CA ASP A 67 -3.03 3.94 -1.43
C ASP A 67 -1.60 3.45 -1.18
N ASP A 68 -1.42 2.17 -0.86
CA ASP A 68 -0.08 1.56 -0.80
C ASP A 68 0.68 1.73 -2.12
N CYS A 69 -0.02 1.67 -3.25
CA CYS A 69 0.63 1.81 -4.55
C CYS A 69 0.97 3.26 -4.90
N CYS A 70 0.28 4.24 -4.30
CA CYS A 70 0.56 5.66 -4.47
C CYS A 70 1.66 6.15 -3.51
N ASP A 71 1.65 5.67 -2.27
CA ASP A 71 2.51 6.16 -1.18
C ASP A 71 3.94 5.62 -1.24
N PHE A 72 4.13 4.47 -1.90
CA PHE A 72 5.40 3.77 -1.97
C PHE A 72 5.93 3.71 -3.40
N LYS A 73 7.25 3.94 -3.53
CA LYS A 73 7.97 3.84 -4.80
C LYS A 73 8.17 2.38 -5.21
N SER A 74 8.44 1.52 -4.23
CA SER A 74 8.72 0.11 -4.44
C SER A 74 8.11 -0.72 -3.32
N ILE A 75 7.52 -1.85 -3.68
CA ILE A 75 7.01 -2.85 -2.74
C ILE A 75 7.69 -4.17 -3.05
N THR A 76 8.51 -4.64 -2.11
CA THR A 76 9.20 -5.92 -2.19
C THR A 76 8.36 -6.99 -1.50
N ILE A 77 7.93 -7.98 -2.26
CA ILE A 77 7.13 -9.10 -1.79
C ILE A 77 8.07 -10.21 -1.36
N ILE A 78 7.93 -10.66 -0.12
CA ILE A 78 8.79 -11.66 0.50
C ILE A 78 7.93 -12.87 0.91
N GLU A 79 8.47 -14.07 0.71
CA GLU A 79 7.84 -15.31 1.16
C GLU A 79 8.59 -15.86 2.38
N ILE A 80 7.88 -16.03 3.49
CA ILE A 80 8.42 -16.62 4.72
C ILE A 80 7.47 -17.73 5.19
N SER A 81 7.95 -18.97 5.22
CA SER A 81 7.16 -20.14 5.64
C SER A 81 5.82 -20.29 4.91
N GLY A 82 5.80 -20.01 3.60
CA GLY A 82 4.60 -20.10 2.74
C GLY A 82 3.60 -18.95 2.91
N LYS A 83 3.95 -17.91 3.68
CA LYS A 83 3.17 -16.68 3.82
C LYS A 83 3.86 -15.53 3.10
N PHE A 84 3.07 -14.71 2.43
CA PHE A 84 3.56 -13.53 1.71
C PHE A 84 3.45 -12.28 2.58
N THR A 85 4.52 -11.50 2.62
CA THR A 85 4.58 -10.19 3.28
C THR A 85 5.17 -9.15 2.33
N ALA A 86 5.06 -7.88 2.68
CA ALA A 86 5.55 -6.77 1.89
C ALA A 86 6.49 -5.88 2.71
N HIS A 87 7.65 -5.57 2.15
CA HIS A 87 8.50 -4.46 2.59
C HIS A 87 8.29 -3.28 1.63
N LYS A 88 8.03 -2.09 2.17
CA LYS A 88 7.61 -0.92 1.38
C LYS A 88 8.66 0.18 1.46
N GLU A 89 9.11 0.68 0.32
CA GLU A 89 10.05 1.81 0.19
C GLU A 89 9.25 3.08 -0.13
N PRO A 90 9.12 4.04 0.80
CA PRO A 90 8.34 5.25 0.58
C PRO A 90 9.01 6.14 -0.47
N TRP A 91 8.24 7.03 -1.10
CA TRP A 91 8.86 8.12 -1.85
C TRP A 91 9.68 9.00 -0.90
N VAL A 92 10.79 9.56 -1.39
CA VAL A 92 11.72 10.40 -0.59
C VAL A 92 10.99 11.56 0.13
N HIS A 93 9.88 12.05 -0.42
CA HIS A 93 9.06 13.09 0.19
C HIS A 93 8.22 12.61 1.39
N TYR A 94 7.88 11.32 1.48
CA TYR A 94 7.13 10.72 2.61
C TYR A 94 8.03 10.12 3.69
N ALA A 95 9.30 9.81 3.37
CA ALA A 95 10.26 9.27 4.32
C ALA A 95 10.48 10.20 5.54
N SER A 96 10.35 11.52 5.35
CA SER A 96 10.51 12.49 6.44
C SER A 96 9.37 12.45 7.46
N GLU A 97 8.14 12.09 7.07
CA GLU A 97 6.99 12.08 7.98
C GLU A 97 6.84 10.72 8.71
N MET A 98 7.21 9.61 8.07
CA MET A 98 7.16 8.28 8.70
C MET A 98 8.26 8.07 9.74
N LEU A 99 9.46 8.63 9.52
CA LEU A 99 10.57 8.53 10.49
C LEU A 99 10.26 9.30 11.80
N GLU A 100 9.50 10.38 11.72
CA GLU A 100 9.04 11.13 12.91
C GLU A 100 7.92 10.40 13.66
N ALA A 101 7.11 9.57 12.97
CA ALA A 101 6.07 8.77 13.61
C ALA A 101 6.62 7.54 14.36
N GLU A 102 7.75 6.96 13.89
CA GLU A 102 8.38 5.78 14.52
C GLU A 102 9.31 6.14 15.70
N THR A 103 9.69 7.43 15.85
CA THR A 103 10.58 7.89 16.93
C THR A 103 9.88 8.60 18.10
N ALA A 104 8.54 8.67 18.11
CA ALA A 104 7.83 9.18 19.28
C ALA A 104 7.86 8.13 20.42
N PRO A 105 8.52 8.39 21.56
CA PRO A 105 8.46 7.47 22.68
C PRO A 105 7.02 7.34 23.19
N LEU A 106 6.61 6.12 23.52
CA LEU A 106 5.41 5.81 24.28
C LEU A 106 5.45 6.54 25.62
N ALA A 107 4.92 7.76 25.66
CA ALA A 107 4.61 8.44 26.89
C ALA A 107 3.20 8.01 27.33
N GLU A 108 3.14 7.09 28.30
CA GLU A 108 1.94 6.88 29.08
C GLU A 108 1.51 8.18 29.78
N LYS A 109 0.20 8.41 29.77
CA LYS A 109 -0.62 9.30 30.63
C LYS A 109 -0.43 10.81 30.50
N GLY A 110 -1.47 11.41 29.94
CA GLY A 110 -1.93 12.74 30.29
C GLY A 110 -3.22 13.10 29.55
N ARG A 111 -4.38 12.72 30.08
CA ARG A 111 -5.65 13.34 29.66
C ARG A 111 -5.58 14.82 29.99
N THR A 112 -5.41 15.66 28.98
CA THR A 112 -5.80 17.07 29.02
C THR A 112 -6.46 17.42 27.70
N CYS A 113 -7.79 17.32 27.68
CA CYS A 113 -8.62 17.99 26.69
C CYS A 113 -8.37 19.50 26.80
N SER A 114 -7.51 20.05 25.96
CA SER A 114 -7.44 21.50 25.73
C SER A 114 -8.17 21.81 24.42
N GLY A 115 -9.33 22.43 24.57
CA GLY A 115 -10.25 22.69 23.47
C GLY A 115 -9.66 23.67 22.45
N ARG A 116 -9.63 23.25 21.19
CA ARG A 116 -9.79 24.19 20.07
C ARG A 116 -11.17 23.99 19.47
N ARG A 117 -12.10 24.85 19.90
CA ARG A 117 -13.37 25.11 19.21
C ARG A 117 -13.05 25.45 17.75
N ARG A 118 -13.20 24.50 16.83
CA ARG A 118 -13.36 24.79 15.40
C ARG A 118 -14.76 25.38 15.24
N ARG A 119 -14.85 26.71 15.06
CA ARG A 119 -16.07 27.35 14.57
C ARG A 119 -16.27 26.94 13.12
N ILE A 120 -17.17 25.98 12.89
CA ILE A 120 -17.76 25.76 11.57
C ILE A 120 -18.79 26.88 11.39
N ARG A 121 -18.53 27.82 10.48
CA ARG A 121 -19.55 28.76 9.99
C ARG A 121 -20.39 27.99 8.95
N LEU A 122 -21.48 27.39 9.40
CA LEU A 122 -22.60 27.08 8.52
C LEU A 122 -23.48 28.32 8.52
N GLY A 123 -23.47 29.07 7.41
CA GLY A 123 -24.51 30.05 7.14
C GLY A 123 -25.77 29.31 6.70
N LEU A 124 -26.92 29.75 7.20
CA LEU A 124 -28.24 29.69 6.54
C LEU A 124 -29.27 30.42 7.41
N PHE A 125 -30.12 31.17 6.71
CA PHE A 125 -31.22 32.08 7.10
C PHE A 125 -30.84 33.54 7.34
#